data_AF-A0A5E4AYB4-F1
#
_entry.id   AF-A0A5E4AYB4-F1
#
_cell.length_a   1.000
_cell.length_b   1.000
_cell.length_c   1.000
_cell.angle_alpha   90.00
_cell.angle_beta   90.00
_cell.angle_gamma   90.00
#
_symmetry.space_group_name_H-M   'P 1'
#
loop_
_entity.id
_entity.type
_entity.pdbx_description
1 polymer ?
#
loop_
_entity_poly.entity_id
_entity_poly.type
_entity_poly.pdbx_seq_one_letter_code
_entity_poly.pdbx_strand_id
1 'polypeptide(L)'
;MTKEFETEVSKLQQQAIIENQAGRGEIDKLQHLLQLKDKEMNRVKKLAKNILDERTEVERFFLDALHQVKQQILLSRKHYKQIAQDAFNVKMRKAYAGKTEYPLIRTFDGREHSTNSVNQDLMEAEKWTSTERNVDIADLTWEQKEKVLRLLFAKMNGFIPRKYNQSSRTSVPDFFVSDSRELKGFGDESKLQDQTFITQQVEVSDSSEMTSSNTKGSQESKKVRSL
;
A
#
# COMPACT_ATOMS: atom_id res chain seq x y z
N MET A 1 -0.76 -19.22 -78.33
CA MET A 1 -0.32 -18.09 -77.50
C MET A 1 -1.44 -17.45 -76.67
N THR A 2 -2.54 -16.94 -77.24
CA THR A 2 -3.60 -16.27 -76.44
C THR A 2 -4.36 -17.20 -75.49
N LYS A 3 -4.71 -18.42 -75.93
CA LYS A 3 -5.45 -19.39 -75.10
C LYS A 3 -4.66 -19.87 -73.87
N GLU A 4 -3.35 -20.07 -74.01
CA GLU A 4 -2.50 -20.54 -72.90
C GLU A 4 -2.39 -19.46 -71.81
N PHE A 5 -2.23 -18.20 -72.22
CA PHE A 5 -2.23 -17.05 -71.32
C PHE A 5 -3.56 -16.91 -70.55
N GLU A 6 -4.71 -17.06 -71.22
CA GLU A 6 -6.03 -17.03 -70.56
C GLU A 6 -6.20 -18.14 -69.51
N THR A 7 -5.69 -19.35 -69.81
CA THR A 7 -5.72 -20.45 -68.83
C THR A 7 -4.81 -20.21 -67.64
N GLU A 8 -3.65 -19.58 -67.86
CA GLU A 8 -2.68 -19.27 -66.81
C GLU A 8 -3.22 -18.18 -65.88
N VAL A 9 -3.83 -17.12 -66.45
CA VAL A 9 -4.52 -16.07 -65.69
C VAL A 9 -5.68 -16.65 -64.85
N SER A 10 -6.48 -17.55 -65.42
CA SER A 10 -7.60 -18.19 -64.70
C SER A 10 -7.11 -19.06 -63.54
N LYS A 11 -6.02 -19.81 -63.74
CA LYS A 11 -5.39 -20.60 -62.66
C LYS A 11 -4.88 -19.70 -61.54
N LEU A 12 -4.26 -18.57 -61.88
CA LEU A 12 -3.71 -17.63 -60.92
C LEU A 12 -4.83 -16.96 -60.10
N GLN A 13 -5.94 -16.59 -60.75
CA GLN A 13 -7.14 -16.10 -60.06
C GLN A 13 -7.75 -17.16 -59.12
N GLN A 14 -7.86 -18.41 -59.57
CA GLN A 14 -8.41 -19.47 -58.75
C GLN A 14 -7.52 -19.79 -57.54
N GLN A 15 -6.20 -19.77 -57.71
CA GLN A 15 -5.24 -19.91 -56.63
C GLN A 15 -5.38 -18.77 -55.60
N ALA A 16 -5.49 -17.52 -56.06
CA ALA A 16 -5.70 -16.37 -55.19
C ALA A 16 -7.02 -16.46 -54.40
N ILE A 17 -8.08 -17.01 -54.98
CA ILE A 17 -9.36 -17.24 -54.29
C ILE A 17 -9.20 -18.30 -53.19
N ILE A 18 -8.52 -19.41 -53.48
CA ILE A 18 -8.28 -20.49 -52.50
C ILE A 18 -7.44 -19.97 -51.33
N GLU A 19 -6.38 -19.21 -51.61
CA GLU A 19 -5.53 -18.61 -50.59
C GLU A 19 -6.30 -17.61 -49.72
N ASN A 20 -7.12 -16.74 -50.33
CA ASN A 20 -7.98 -15.83 -49.59
C ASN A 20 -9.02 -16.57 -48.72
N GLN A 21 -9.57 -17.67 -49.21
CA GLN A 21 -10.51 -18.50 -48.42
C GLN A 21 -9.80 -19.16 -47.24
N ALA A 22 -8.58 -19.68 -47.44
CA ALA A 22 -7.76 -20.23 -46.37
C ALA A 22 -7.43 -19.16 -45.32
N GLY A 23 -7.01 -17.97 -45.76
CA GLY A 23 -6.73 -16.82 -44.88
C GLY A 23 -7.96 -16.36 -44.09
N ARG A 24 -9.14 -16.33 -44.70
CA ARG A 24 -10.41 -16.04 -43.97
C ARG A 24 -10.66 -17.06 -42.86
N GLY A 25 -10.46 -18.35 -43.13
CA GLY A 25 -10.62 -19.39 -42.11
C GLY A 25 -9.63 -19.29 -40.95
N GLU A 26 -8.42 -18.78 -41.19
CA GLU A 26 -7.44 -18.51 -40.14
C GLU A 26 -7.81 -17.28 -39.31
N ILE A 27 -8.26 -16.20 -39.94
CA ILE A 27 -8.77 -15.00 -39.27
C ILE A 27 -9.92 -15.37 -38.33
N ASP A 28 -10.87 -16.18 -38.78
CA ASP A 28 -12.01 -16.62 -37.95
C ASP A 28 -11.54 -17.44 -36.73
N LYS A 29 -10.55 -18.32 -36.90
CA LYS A 29 -9.96 -19.10 -35.79
C LYS A 29 -9.26 -18.20 -34.78
N LEU A 30 -8.46 -17.24 -35.25
CA LEU A 30 -7.75 -16.28 -34.40
C LEU A 30 -8.74 -15.38 -33.66
N GLN A 31 -9.80 -14.93 -34.32
CA GLN A 31 -10.85 -14.14 -33.70
C GLN A 31 -11.59 -14.93 -32.62
N HIS A 32 -11.88 -16.21 -32.85
CA HIS A 32 -12.47 -17.08 -31.83
C HIS A 32 -11.52 -17.30 -30.64
N LEU A 33 -10.23 -17.56 -30.90
CA LEU A 33 -9.23 -17.72 -29.85
C LEU A 33 -9.09 -16.45 -29.00
N LEU A 34 -9.09 -15.28 -29.64
CA LEU A 34 -9.06 -13.99 -28.96
C LEU A 34 -10.29 -13.82 -28.04
N GLN A 35 -11.49 -14.13 -28.52
CA GLN A 35 -12.70 -14.09 -27.70
C GLN A 35 -12.63 -15.01 -26.48
N LEU A 36 -12.05 -16.21 -26.63
CA LEU A 36 -11.83 -17.12 -25.51
C LEU A 36 -10.83 -16.54 -24.50
N LYS A 37 -9.75 -15.93 -24.98
CA LYS A 37 -8.75 -15.25 -24.14
C LYS A 37 -9.32 -14.04 -23.42
N ASP A 38 -10.18 -13.25 -24.04
CA ASP A 38 -10.87 -12.15 -23.39
C ASP A 38 -11.81 -12.61 -22.28
N LYS A 39 -12.51 -13.73 -22.48
CA LYS A 39 -13.36 -14.33 -21.44
C LYS A 39 -12.52 -14.82 -20.25
N GLU A 40 -11.40 -15.46 -20.51
CA GLU A 40 -10.45 -15.89 -19.48
C GLU A 40 -9.88 -14.68 -18.71
N MET A 41 -9.43 -13.66 -19.44
CA MET A 41 -8.94 -12.40 -18.87
C MET A 41 -9.98 -11.74 -17.98
N ASN A 42 -11.24 -11.68 -18.42
CA ASN A 42 -12.33 -11.12 -17.64
C ASN A 42 -12.62 -11.93 -16.36
N ARG A 43 -12.46 -13.25 -16.40
CA ARG A 43 -12.56 -14.09 -15.19
C ARG A 43 -11.40 -13.80 -14.22
N VAL A 44 -10.18 -13.70 -14.71
CA VAL A 44 -9.00 -13.35 -13.89
C VAL A 44 -9.16 -11.97 -13.25
N LYS A 45 -9.62 -10.96 -14.02
CA LYS A 45 -9.88 -9.61 -13.50
C LYS A 45 -10.94 -9.61 -12.38
N LYS A 46 -12.02 -10.37 -12.55
CA LYS A 46 -13.05 -10.52 -11.50
C LYS A 46 -12.49 -11.17 -10.25
N LEU A 47 -11.71 -12.25 -10.40
CA LEU A 47 -11.08 -12.92 -9.27
C LEU A 47 -10.11 -12.00 -8.52
N ALA A 48 -9.24 -11.30 -9.26
CA ALA A 48 -8.29 -10.35 -8.68
C ALA A 48 -9.01 -9.23 -7.91
N LYS A 49 -10.11 -8.72 -8.45
CA LYS A 49 -10.97 -7.75 -7.75
C LYS A 49 -11.54 -8.32 -6.46
N ASN A 50 -12.12 -9.52 -6.50
CA ASN A 50 -12.69 -10.15 -5.30
C ASN A 50 -11.64 -10.33 -4.20
N ILE A 51 -10.44 -10.81 -4.55
CA ILE A 51 -9.33 -10.95 -3.59
C ILE A 51 -8.96 -9.60 -2.96
N LEU A 52 -8.94 -8.53 -3.74
CA LEU A 52 -8.65 -7.19 -3.23
C LEU A 52 -9.77 -6.67 -2.32
N ASP A 53 -11.03 -6.90 -2.69
CA ASP A 53 -12.19 -6.49 -1.91
C ASP A 53 -12.22 -7.24 -0.55
N GLU A 54 -12.02 -8.57 -0.57
CA GLU A 54 -11.89 -9.40 0.64
C GLU A 54 -10.73 -8.93 1.52
N ARG A 55 -9.55 -8.68 0.94
CA ARG A 55 -8.40 -8.14 1.68
C ARG A 55 -8.72 -6.79 2.33
N THR A 56 -9.39 -5.91 1.58
CA THR A 56 -9.77 -4.57 2.06
C THR A 56 -10.76 -4.67 3.22
N GLU A 57 -11.71 -5.61 3.17
CA GLU A 57 -12.65 -5.88 4.26
C GLU A 57 -11.92 -6.34 5.53
N VAL A 58 -10.99 -7.29 5.39
CA VAL A 58 -10.19 -7.78 6.51
C VAL A 58 -9.30 -6.68 7.10
N GLU A 59 -8.68 -5.85 6.26
CA GLU A 59 -7.87 -4.71 6.72
C GLU A 59 -8.71 -3.69 7.50
N ARG A 60 -9.91 -3.35 7.02
CA ARG A 60 -10.84 -2.48 7.74
C ARG A 60 -11.22 -3.06 9.09
N PHE A 61 -11.58 -4.34 9.13
CA PHE A 61 -11.91 -5.04 10.38
C PHE A 61 -10.77 -4.96 11.40
N PHE A 62 -9.51 -5.17 10.98
CA PHE A 62 -8.37 -5.08 11.90
C PHE A 62 -8.11 -3.66 12.40
N LEU A 63 -8.27 -2.66 11.54
CA LEU A 63 -8.14 -1.26 11.94
C LEU A 63 -9.21 -0.87 12.97
N ASP A 64 -10.45 -1.30 12.75
CA ASP A 64 -11.57 -1.05 13.65
C ASP A 64 -11.36 -1.78 14.99
N ALA A 65 -10.93 -3.05 14.96
CA ALA A 65 -10.61 -3.81 16.16
C ALA A 65 -9.48 -3.16 16.97
N LEU A 66 -8.40 -2.72 16.30
CA LEU A 66 -7.30 -1.99 16.96
C LEU A 66 -7.78 -0.67 17.55
N HIS A 67 -8.67 0.05 16.86
CA HIS A 67 -9.24 1.29 17.36
C HIS A 67 -10.05 1.05 18.64
N GLN A 68 -10.96 0.07 18.62
CA GLN A 68 -11.78 -0.30 19.77
C GLN A 68 -10.92 -0.72 20.97
N VAL A 69 -9.91 -1.56 20.74
CA VAL A 69 -9.00 -1.99 21.81
C VAL A 69 -8.25 -0.80 22.42
N LYS A 70 -7.75 0.14 21.60
CA LYS A 70 -7.09 1.35 22.10
C LYS A 70 -8.03 2.23 22.93
N GLN A 71 -9.27 2.40 22.50
CA GLN A 71 -10.27 3.11 23.30
C GLN A 71 -10.52 2.41 24.63
N GLN A 72 -10.64 1.08 24.60
CA GLN A 72 -10.88 0.28 25.79
C GLN A 72 -9.71 0.31 26.78
N ILE A 73 -8.47 0.41 26.29
CA ILE A 73 -7.27 0.66 27.12
C ILE A 73 -7.36 2.01 27.85
N LEU A 74 -7.77 3.07 27.15
CA LEU A 74 -7.91 4.38 27.78
C LEU A 74 -8.99 4.38 28.88
N LEU A 75 -10.12 3.73 28.59
CA LEU A 75 -11.23 3.57 29.54
C LEU A 75 -10.82 2.71 30.74
N SER A 76 -10.19 1.56 30.51
CA SER A 76 -9.75 0.64 31.57
C SER A 76 -8.73 1.31 32.49
N ARG A 77 -7.75 2.03 31.95
CA ARG A 77 -6.74 2.77 32.73
C ARG A 77 -7.38 3.85 33.60
N LYS A 78 -8.29 4.64 33.03
CA LYS A 78 -9.01 5.67 33.78
C LYS A 78 -9.83 5.05 34.91
N HIS A 79 -10.57 3.99 34.60
CA HIS A 79 -11.42 3.30 35.57
C HIS A 79 -10.60 2.65 36.69
N TYR A 80 -9.51 1.97 36.36
CA TYR A 80 -8.60 1.37 37.33
C TYR A 80 -8.02 2.41 38.29
N LYS A 81 -7.56 3.55 37.75
CA LYS A 81 -7.05 4.66 38.57
C LYS A 81 -8.10 5.16 39.57
N GLN A 82 -9.34 5.33 39.13
CA GLN A 82 -10.45 5.78 39.98
C GLN A 82 -10.75 4.75 41.08
N ILE A 83 -10.92 3.48 40.72
CA ILE A 83 -11.18 2.40 41.69
C ILE A 83 -10.04 2.31 42.72
N ALA A 84 -8.78 2.34 42.27
CA ALA A 84 -7.64 2.27 43.17
C ALA A 84 -7.60 3.46 44.15
N GLN A 85 -7.98 4.66 43.67
CA GLN A 85 -8.05 5.86 44.50
C GLN A 85 -9.18 5.77 45.53
N ASP A 86 -10.36 5.32 45.11
CA ASP A 86 -11.50 5.16 46.00
C ASP A 86 -11.24 4.07 47.06
N ALA A 87 -10.66 2.95 46.66
CA ALA A 87 -10.26 1.88 47.57
C ALA A 87 -9.26 2.38 48.62
N PHE A 88 -8.25 3.16 48.20
CA PHE A 88 -7.29 3.80 49.09
C PHE A 88 -7.99 4.77 50.06
N ASN A 89 -8.85 5.67 49.56
CA ASN A 89 -9.58 6.64 50.36
C ASN A 89 -10.52 5.99 51.38
N VAL A 90 -11.20 4.89 51.00
CA VAL A 90 -12.05 4.11 51.91
C VAL A 90 -11.20 3.46 53.00
N LYS A 91 -10.06 2.87 52.65
CA LYS A 91 -9.14 2.26 53.63
C LYS A 91 -8.57 3.30 54.59
N MET A 92 -8.20 4.48 54.08
CA MET A 92 -7.74 5.62 54.87
C MET A 92 -8.81 6.08 55.89
N ARG A 93 -10.07 6.23 55.45
CA ARG A 93 -11.19 6.59 56.36
C ARG A 93 -11.46 5.53 57.43
N LYS A 94 -11.38 4.24 57.07
CA LYS A 94 -11.54 3.14 58.02
C LYS A 94 -10.42 3.12 59.06
N ALA A 95 -9.19 3.41 58.63
CA ALA A 95 -8.04 3.51 59.53
C ALA A 95 -8.15 4.70 60.49
N TYR A 96 -8.60 5.85 59.98
CA TYR A 96 -8.88 7.01 60.81
C TYR A 96 -9.94 6.75 61.89
N ALA A 97 -10.95 5.94 61.57
CA ALA A 97 -11.96 5.48 62.52
C ALA A 97 -11.46 4.38 63.50
N GLY A 98 -10.17 4.04 63.47
CA GLY A 98 -9.56 3.01 64.34
C GLY A 98 -9.94 1.57 64.02
N LYS A 99 -10.59 1.32 62.87
CA LYS A 99 -11.08 -0.02 62.49
C LYS A 99 -10.03 -0.88 61.79
N THR A 100 -9.02 -0.25 61.17
CA THR A 100 -7.97 -0.91 60.38
C THR A 100 -6.66 -0.13 60.47
N GLU A 101 -5.55 -0.69 60.00
CA GLU A 101 -4.28 0.04 59.85
C GLU A 101 -4.29 0.98 58.64
N TYR A 102 -3.46 2.03 58.72
CA TYR A 102 -3.30 3.00 57.63
C TYR A 102 -2.66 2.35 56.40
N PRO A 103 -3.20 2.57 55.19
CA PRO A 103 -2.60 2.06 53.97
C PRO A 103 -1.27 2.77 53.69
N LEU A 104 -0.32 2.05 53.08
CA LEU A 104 0.93 2.63 52.57
C LEU A 104 0.64 3.76 51.58
N ILE A 105 1.43 4.84 51.65
CA ILE A 105 1.30 5.98 50.75
C ILE A 105 1.43 5.49 49.32
N ARG A 106 0.40 5.75 48.52
CA ARG A 106 0.31 5.37 47.12
C ARG A 106 0.04 6.62 46.29
N THR A 107 0.79 6.79 45.21
CA THR A 107 0.68 7.98 44.37
C THR A 107 -0.18 7.71 43.12
N PHE A 108 -0.87 8.75 42.68
CA PHE A 108 -1.76 8.75 41.52
C PHE A 108 -1.38 9.84 40.49
N ASP A 109 -0.40 10.67 40.82
CA ASP A 109 0.10 11.80 40.01
C ASP A 109 1.04 11.34 38.88
N GLY A 110 1.59 10.13 38.97
CA GLY A 110 2.44 9.55 37.94
C GLY A 110 3.86 10.08 37.91
N ARG A 111 4.34 10.64 39.03
CA ARG A 111 5.71 11.14 39.14
C ARG A 111 6.73 10.01 38.97
N GLU A 112 7.80 10.27 38.21
CA GLU A 112 8.82 9.29 37.82
C GLU A 112 9.59 8.65 38.99
N HIS A 113 9.69 9.35 40.13
CA HIS A 113 10.43 8.87 41.31
C HIS A 113 9.53 8.25 42.40
N SER A 114 8.27 7.95 42.09
CA SER A 114 7.39 7.29 43.06
C SER A 114 7.70 5.81 43.20
N THR A 115 7.98 5.37 44.42
CA THR A 115 8.25 3.95 44.74
C THR A 115 6.98 3.09 44.79
N ASN A 116 5.79 3.69 44.92
CA ASN A 116 4.51 2.99 45.00
C ASN A 116 3.43 3.78 44.24
N SER A 117 3.37 3.57 42.93
CA SER A 117 2.50 4.31 42.01
C SER A 117 1.51 3.37 41.32
N VAL A 118 0.25 3.80 41.21
CA VAL A 118 -0.76 3.08 40.40
C VAL A 118 -0.35 2.93 38.94
N ASN A 119 0.45 3.87 38.43
CA ASN A 119 0.92 3.79 37.05
C ASN A 119 1.88 2.60 36.85
N GLN A 120 2.58 2.14 37.89
CA GLN A 120 3.44 0.98 37.79
C GLN A 120 2.63 -0.28 37.48
N ASP A 121 1.50 -0.50 38.17
CA ASP A 121 0.59 -1.61 37.86
C ASP A 121 0.09 -1.57 36.40
N LEU A 122 -0.23 -0.37 35.90
CA LEU A 122 -0.67 -0.19 34.51
C LEU A 122 0.44 -0.52 33.50
N MET A 123 1.69 -0.18 33.82
CA MET A 123 2.86 -0.54 33.00
C MET A 123 3.19 -2.03 33.09
N GLU A 124 2.97 -2.65 34.24
CA GLU A 124 3.12 -4.10 34.40
C GLU A 124 2.10 -4.86 33.55
N ALA A 125 0.86 -4.36 33.45
CA ALA A 125 -0.16 -4.92 32.55
C ALA A 125 0.22 -4.85 31.06
N GLU A 126 1.09 -3.90 30.67
CA GLU A 126 1.66 -3.86 29.32
C GLU A 126 2.76 -4.91 29.12
N LYS A 127 3.48 -5.33 30.18
CA LYS A 127 4.61 -6.24 30.06
C LYS A 127 4.09 -7.65 29.75
N TRP A 128 4.58 -8.23 28.64
CA TRP A 128 4.27 -9.62 28.32
C TRP A 128 5.15 -10.54 29.16
N THR A 129 4.62 -11.04 30.27
CA THR A 129 5.32 -11.99 31.17
C THR A 129 4.85 -13.43 31.01
N SER A 130 3.82 -13.68 30.21
CA SER A 130 3.25 -15.01 30.08
C SER A 130 4.15 -15.94 29.25
N THR A 131 4.83 -16.84 29.97
CA THR A 131 5.55 -18.01 29.45
C THR A 131 4.63 -19.22 29.21
N GLU A 132 3.34 -19.07 29.51
CA GLU A 132 2.36 -20.15 29.40
C GLU A 132 1.95 -20.37 27.95
N ARG A 133 1.99 -21.64 27.53
CA ARG A 133 1.86 -22.04 26.12
C ARG A 133 0.44 -21.88 25.58
N ASN A 134 -0.56 -21.90 26.46
CA ASN A 134 -1.97 -21.95 26.12
C ASN A 134 -2.72 -20.90 26.96
N VAL A 135 -2.81 -19.68 26.46
CA VAL A 135 -3.62 -18.61 27.06
C VAL A 135 -4.75 -18.29 26.11
N ASP A 136 -6.00 -18.33 26.59
CA ASP A 136 -7.16 -17.98 25.79
C ASP A 136 -7.24 -16.47 25.57
N ILE A 137 -7.77 -16.05 24.41
CA ILE A 137 -7.90 -14.63 24.06
C ILE A 137 -8.78 -13.89 25.07
N ALA A 138 -9.76 -14.57 25.68
CA ALA A 138 -10.65 -13.99 26.67
C ALA A 138 -9.87 -13.45 27.89
N ASP A 139 -8.85 -14.18 28.32
CA ASP A 139 -8.08 -13.93 29.55
C ASP A 139 -7.02 -12.82 29.39
N LEU A 140 -6.77 -12.37 28.15
CA LEU A 140 -5.79 -11.32 27.87
C LEU A 140 -6.30 -9.94 28.33
N THR A 141 -5.39 -9.14 28.90
CA THR A 141 -5.64 -7.71 29.13
C THR A 141 -5.85 -6.98 27.79
N TRP A 142 -6.48 -5.80 27.82
CA TRP A 142 -6.69 -5.03 26.59
C TRP A 142 -5.36 -4.62 25.93
N GLU A 143 -4.35 -4.31 26.73
CA GLU A 143 -2.97 -4.04 26.32
C GLU A 143 -2.34 -5.25 25.60
N GLN A 144 -2.57 -6.46 26.10
CA GLN A 144 -2.10 -7.69 25.48
C GLN A 144 -2.85 -8.01 24.18
N LYS A 145 -4.18 -7.84 24.17
CA LYS A 145 -5.02 -7.96 22.97
C LYS A 145 -4.54 -7.02 21.85
N GLU A 146 -4.15 -5.80 22.18
CA GLU A 146 -3.61 -4.81 21.24
C GLU A 146 -2.32 -5.31 20.57
N LYS A 147 -1.40 -5.87 21.35
CA LYS A 147 -0.14 -6.43 20.85
C LYS A 147 -0.37 -7.63 19.93
N VAL A 148 -1.29 -8.52 20.31
CA VAL A 148 -1.68 -9.68 19.48
C VAL A 148 -2.30 -9.21 18.17
N LEU A 149 -3.23 -8.24 18.20
CA LEU A 149 -3.82 -7.68 16.99
C LEU A 149 -2.78 -7.00 16.09
N ARG A 150 -1.84 -6.24 16.67
CA ARG A 150 -0.74 -5.62 15.91
C ARG A 150 0.15 -6.68 15.26
N LEU A 151 0.49 -7.74 15.99
CA LEU A 151 1.27 -8.87 15.47
C LEU A 151 0.53 -9.61 14.36
N LEU A 152 -0.77 -9.85 14.53
CA LEU A 152 -1.61 -10.51 13.53
C LEU A 152 -1.72 -9.68 12.25
N PHE A 153 -1.92 -8.37 12.38
CA PHE A 153 -1.92 -7.44 11.25
C PHE A 153 -0.56 -7.41 10.53
N ALA A 154 0.55 -7.39 11.28
CA ALA A 154 1.89 -7.48 10.71
C ALA A 154 2.09 -8.80 9.95
N LYS A 155 1.66 -9.92 10.56
CA LYS A 155 1.75 -11.26 9.96
C LYS A 155 0.91 -11.38 8.69
N MET A 156 -0.30 -10.83 8.68
CA MET A 156 -1.18 -10.78 7.50
C MET A 156 -0.51 -9.99 6.36
N ASN A 157 0.19 -8.92 6.68
CA ASN A 157 0.94 -8.11 5.71
C ASN A 157 2.31 -8.72 5.32
N GLY A 158 2.59 -9.97 5.70
CA GLY A 158 3.84 -10.65 5.33
C GLY A 158 5.06 -10.20 6.13
N PHE A 159 4.89 -9.43 7.21
CA PHE A 159 5.99 -9.07 8.10
C PHE A 159 6.33 -10.26 8.98
N ILE A 160 7.39 -10.98 8.61
CA ILE A 160 7.99 -12.01 9.47
C ILE A 160 8.97 -11.28 10.40
N PRO A 161 8.77 -11.29 11.73
CA PRO A 161 9.78 -10.82 12.64
C PRO A 161 11.02 -11.68 12.40
N ARG A 162 12.07 -11.09 11.81
CA ARG A 162 13.38 -11.76 11.68
C ARG A 162 13.72 -12.27 13.06
N LYS A 163 13.77 -13.60 13.22
CA LYS A 163 14.42 -14.20 14.39
C LYS A 163 15.81 -13.58 14.43
N TYR A 164 16.09 -12.82 15.47
CA TYR A 164 17.43 -12.32 15.76
C TYR A 164 18.28 -13.55 16.09
N ASN A 165 18.74 -14.25 15.06
CA ASN A 165 19.94 -15.05 15.20
C ASN A 165 21.07 -14.03 15.41
N GLN A 166 21.47 -13.83 16.66
CA GLN A 166 22.73 -13.17 17.00
C GLN A 166 23.87 -14.10 16.58
N SER A 167 24.14 -14.17 15.28
CA SER A 167 25.33 -14.75 14.63
C SER A 167 25.07 -14.53 13.15
N SER A 168 25.74 -13.66 12.41
CA SER A 168 27.13 -13.25 12.44
C SER A 168 27.22 -11.85 11.82
N ARG A 169 27.69 -10.86 12.58
CA ARG A 169 28.34 -9.69 11.97
C ARG A 169 29.69 -10.19 11.45
N THR A 170 29.79 -10.46 10.15
CA THR A 170 31.09 -10.58 9.49
C THR A 170 31.72 -9.19 9.50
N SER A 171 32.73 -9.05 10.37
CA SER A 171 33.66 -7.94 10.43
C SER A 171 34.38 -7.81 9.09
N VAL A 172 34.06 -6.77 8.32
CA VAL A 172 34.89 -6.33 7.21
C VAL A 172 36.00 -5.46 7.79
N PRO A 173 37.30 -5.72 7.51
CA PRO A 173 38.39 -4.91 8.03
C PRO A 173 38.42 -3.52 7.38
N ASP A 174 38.70 -2.54 8.22
CA ASP A 174 39.01 -1.16 7.91
C ASP A 174 40.36 -1.08 7.18
N PHE A 175 40.39 -0.46 6.00
CA PHE A 175 41.62 0.03 5.37
C PHE A 175 41.31 1.27 4.52
N PHE A 176 41.40 2.44 5.15
CA PHE A 176 41.84 3.68 4.51
C PHE A 176 43.39 3.71 4.65
N VAL A 177 44.23 4.22 3.74
CA VAL A 177 44.29 5.56 3.16
C VAL A 177 45.25 5.57 1.95
N SER A 178 44.84 6.31 0.92
CA SER A 178 45.53 7.13 -0.09
C SER A 178 47.04 7.02 -0.38
N ASP A 179 47.37 7.05 -1.67
CA ASP A 179 48.30 8.08 -2.19
C ASP A 179 47.98 8.44 -3.66
N SER A 180 48.58 9.54 -4.07
CA SER A 180 48.18 10.52 -5.07
C SER A 180 48.90 10.31 -6.40
N ARG A 181 48.32 10.91 -7.47
CA ARG A 181 49.01 11.69 -8.53
C ARG A 181 49.51 10.98 -9.82
N GLU A 182 49.04 11.58 -10.92
CA GLU A 182 49.63 11.78 -12.27
C GLU A 182 49.37 10.81 -13.46
N LEU A 183 48.55 11.35 -14.39
CA LEU A 183 48.71 11.47 -15.86
C LEU A 183 49.21 10.26 -16.69
N LYS A 184 48.39 9.81 -17.67
CA LYS A 184 48.54 10.04 -19.14
C LYS A 184 47.54 9.15 -19.92
N GLY A 185 46.96 9.68 -21.00
CA GLY A 185 45.74 9.17 -21.65
C GLY A 185 45.89 8.15 -22.80
N PHE A 186 45.05 8.37 -23.83
CA PHE A 186 44.56 7.47 -24.90
C PHE A 186 43.37 6.61 -24.42
N GLY A 187 42.13 6.74 -24.90
CA GLY A 187 41.62 7.19 -26.20
C GLY A 187 41.10 5.97 -26.95
N ASP A 188 39.80 5.69 -26.89
CA ASP A 188 39.04 5.14 -28.03
C ASP A 188 37.54 5.27 -27.81
N GLU A 189 36.84 5.68 -28.87
CA GLU A 189 35.40 5.87 -28.95
C GLU A 189 34.68 4.52 -29.10
N SER A 190 33.49 4.37 -28.50
CA SER A 190 32.27 4.03 -29.25
C SER A 190 31.09 3.64 -28.33
N LYS A 191 29.91 4.08 -28.78
CA LYS A 191 28.52 3.72 -28.40
C LYS A 191 27.86 4.47 -27.24
N LEU A 192 27.34 5.64 -27.62
CA LEU A 192 25.98 6.13 -27.39
C LEU A 192 24.98 5.15 -26.73
N GLN A 193 24.38 5.58 -25.62
CA GLN A 193 22.93 5.81 -25.53
C GLN A 193 22.62 6.75 -24.36
N ASP A 194 21.74 7.72 -24.67
CA ASP A 194 21.34 8.90 -23.90
C ASP A 194 20.72 8.52 -22.53
N GLN A 195 20.99 9.19 -21.39
CA GLN A 195 20.58 10.56 -21.01
C GLN A 195 19.08 10.76 -21.32
N THR A 196 18.10 10.98 -20.44
CA THR A 196 18.06 11.72 -19.17
C THR A 196 16.65 11.61 -18.57
N PHE A 197 16.61 11.52 -17.24
CA PHE A 197 15.65 11.97 -16.23
C PHE A 197 14.27 12.57 -16.55
N ILE A 198 13.34 12.18 -15.66
CA ILE A 198 12.24 12.95 -15.04
C ILE A 198 12.38 14.48 -15.13
N THR A 199 11.32 15.16 -15.58
CA THR A 199 10.90 16.45 -15.01
C THR A 199 9.40 16.73 -15.20
N GLN A 200 8.91 17.61 -14.34
CA GLN A 200 7.53 17.98 -14.04
C GLN A 200 6.79 18.72 -15.17
N GLN A 201 5.47 18.75 -15.02
CA GLN A 201 4.54 19.63 -15.74
C GLN A 201 4.94 21.10 -15.69
N VAL A 202 4.69 21.85 -16.77
CA VAL A 202 4.11 23.21 -16.80
C VAL A 202 3.57 23.48 -18.22
N GLU A 203 2.42 24.14 -18.25
CA GLU A 203 1.67 24.64 -19.42
C GLU A 203 2.44 25.70 -20.21
N VAL A 204 2.35 25.67 -21.55
CA VAL A 204 2.46 26.87 -22.39
C VAL A 204 1.57 26.69 -23.63
N SER A 205 0.53 27.51 -23.72
CA SER A 205 -0.15 27.82 -24.98
C SER A 205 0.74 28.76 -25.80
N ASP A 206 0.82 28.60 -27.12
CA ASP A 206 0.69 29.73 -28.06
C ASP A 206 0.73 29.30 -29.54
N SER A 207 -0.38 29.60 -30.23
CA SER A 207 -0.54 30.51 -31.36
C SER A 207 0.44 30.53 -32.57
N SER A 208 -0.21 30.45 -33.76
CA SER A 208 0.13 30.94 -35.12
C SER A 208 0.99 30.01 -36.00
N GLU A 209 0.77 29.88 -37.32
CA GLU A 209 0.40 30.90 -38.30
C GLU A 209 -0.16 30.30 -39.64
N MET A 210 -0.68 31.21 -40.47
CA MET A 210 -1.39 31.13 -41.77
C MET A 210 -0.93 30.11 -42.85
N THR A 211 -1.77 29.68 -43.82
CA THR A 211 -2.09 30.45 -45.05
C THR A 211 -3.18 29.82 -45.96
N SER A 212 -3.88 30.71 -46.70
CA SER A 212 -4.57 30.54 -48.01
C SER A 212 -5.94 29.85 -48.05
N SER A 213 -6.97 30.26 -48.81
CA SER A 213 -7.31 31.46 -49.59
C SER A 213 -8.78 31.31 -50.09
N ASN A 214 -9.40 32.44 -50.50
CA ASN A 214 -10.48 32.58 -51.49
C ASN A 214 -12.00 32.59 -51.14
N THR A 215 -12.56 33.81 -51.28
CA THR A 215 -13.66 34.24 -52.19
C THR A 215 -15.09 34.53 -51.69
N LYS A 216 -15.47 35.82 -51.90
CA LYS A 216 -16.71 36.41 -52.48
C LYS A 216 -17.91 36.85 -51.60
N GLY A 217 -18.23 38.16 -51.75
CA GLY A 217 -19.58 38.74 -51.90
C GLY A 217 -20.28 39.19 -50.60
N SER A 218 -20.31 40.47 -50.22
CA SER A 218 -21.12 41.62 -50.71
C SER A 218 -22.56 41.71 -50.15
N GLN A 219 -22.89 42.94 -49.69
CA GLN A 219 -24.19 43.56 -49.31
C GLN A 219 -24.72 43.36 -47.87
N GLU A 220 -24.69 44.40 -47.03
CA GLU A 220 -25.65 45.52 -46.88
C GLU A 220 -27.00 45.14 -46.22
N SER A 221 -27.23 45.57 -44.96
CA SER A 221 -28.28 46.57 -44.64
C SER A 221 -28.59 46.72 -43.15
N LYS A 222 -28.85 47.99 -42.80
CA LYS A 222 -29.23 48.61 -41.52
C LYS A 222 -30.55 48.07 -40.97
N LYS A 223 -30.74 48.11 -39.63
CA LYS A 223 -31.75 48.98 -38.96
C LYS A 223 -31.68 48.88 -37.43
N VAL A 224 -31.39 50.02 -36.80
CA VAL A 224 -31.74 50.34 -35.42
C VAL A 224 -33.20 50.80 -35.42
N ARG A 225 -34.04 50.31 -34.50
CA ARG A 225 -35.24 51.02 -34.07
C ARG A 225 -35.64 50.61 -32.66
N SER A 226 -35.95 51.63 -31.86
CA SER A 226 -36.34 51.59 -30.46
C SER A 226 -37.59 50.78 -30.20
N LEU A 227 -37.67 50.25 -28.98
CA LEU A 227 -38.75 50.49 -28.02
C LEU A 227 -38.18 50.28 -26.61
#